data_AF-D6M1U3-F1
#
_entry.id   AF-D6M1U3-F1
#
_cell.length_a   1.000
_cell.length_b   1.000
_cell.length_c   1.000
_cell.angle_alpha   90.00
_cell.angle_beta   90.00
_cell.angle_gamma   90.00
#
_symmetry.space_group_name_H-M   'P 1'
#
loop_
_entity.id
_entity.type
_entity.pdbx_description
1 polymer ?
#
loop_
_entity_poly.entity_id
_entity_poly.type
_entity_poly.pdbx_seq_one_letter_code
_entity_poly.pdbx_strand_id
1 'polypeptide(L)'
;MPTSLTACAPGARLATTLKDTLACAGEDDVTWAPAARHGTLGVPARVVRRGSLYPARAGLLHRLLREHRYFADVPGHRRRHVEEHLLAGPTPESPAGPRPRDGLRTADVFRWYTRETARRTPAGEPVRLLDHQLRCDPELTSFNRAVAGTALAGWSARTPGAIAEHLLSHAAELLTARAPRQAEGLS
;
A
#
# COMPACT_ATOMS: atom_id res chain seq x y z
N MET A 1 13.16 -2.51 -1.58
CA MET A 1 12.01 -1.86 -0.91
C MET A 1 11.73 -2.67 0.34
N PRO A 2 11.55 -2.06 1.52
CA PRO A 2 11.18 -2.79 2.73
C PRO A 2 9.84 -3.51 2.50
N THR A 3 9.70 -4.72 3.04
CA THR A 3 8.44 -5.49 3.01
C THR A 3 7.42 -4.86 3.96
N SER A 4 6.14 -5.20 3.79
CA SER A 4 5.08 -4.72 4.70
C SER A 4 5.31 -5.14 6.16
N LEU A 5 5.94 -6.30 6.39
CA LEU A 5 6.38 -6.74 7.72
C LEU A 5 7.41 -5.80 8.33
N THR A 6 8.45 -5.45 7.58
CA THR A 6 9.48 -4.50 8.05
C THR A 6 8.92 -3.09 8.24
N ALA A 7 7.92 -2.69 7.45
CA ALA A 7 7.24 -1.41 7.62
C ALA A 7 6.41 -1.34 8.91
N CYS A 8 5.92 -2.50 9.41
CA CYS A 8 5.19 -2.65 10.66
C CYS A 8 6.13 -3.03 11.83
N ALA A 9 7.29 -2.37 11.91
CA ALA A 9 8.30 -2.59 12.96
C ALA A 9 8.61 -1.26 13.68
N PRO A 10 9.13 -1.29 14.92
CA PRO A 10 9.34 -0.07 15.70
C PRO A 10 10.30 0.90 15.02
N GLY A 11 11.41 0.40 14.44
CA GLY A 11 12.41 1.21 13.74
C GLY A 11 12.01 1.67 12.33
N ALA A 12 10.83 1.31 11.82
CA ALA A 12 10.43 1.70 10.48
C ALA A 12 10.13 3.21 10.39
N ARG A 13 10.55 3.86 9.30
CA ARG A 13 10.23 5.26 8.99
C ARG A 13 8.80 5.35 8.42
N LEU A 14 7.82 5.18 9.30
CA LEU A 14 6.40 5.28 9.02
C LEU A 14 5.70 5.92 10.23
N ALA A 15 4.76 6.83 9.98
CA ALA A 15 3.96 7.45 11.04
C ALA A 15 3.28 6.40 11.93
N THR A 16 3.20 6.67 13.23
CA THR A 16 2.66 5.74 14.24
C THR A 16 1.23 5.31 13.91
N THR A 17 0.37 6.25 13.52
CA THR A 17 -1.03 5.98 13.11
C THR A 17 -1.14 5.00 11.95
N LEU A 18 -0.20 5.05 11.00
CA LEU A 18 -0.16 4.13 9.86
C LEU A 18 0.43 2.77 10.25
N LYS A 19 1.36 2.73 11.20
CA LYS A 19 1.82 1.46 11.79
C LYS A 19 0.70 0.76 12.56
N ASP A 20 -0.12 1.50 13.31
CA ASP A 20 -1.32 0.98 13.98
C ASP A 20 -2.31 0.41 12.95
N THR A 21 -2.49 1.13 11.85
CA THR A 21 -3.33 0.68 10.73
C THR A 21 -2.81 -0.63 10.14
N LEU A 22 -1.49 -0.76 9.91
CA LEU A 22 -0.85 -1.98 9.41
C LEU A 22 -0.94 -3.14 10.40
N ALA A 23 -0.76 -2.89 11.69
CA ALA A 23 -0.78 -3.93 12.72
C ALA A 23 -2.17 -4.59 12.84
N CYS A 24 -3.21 -3.81 12.58
CA CYS A 24 -4.61 -4.24 12.66
C CYS A 24 -5.23 -4.56 11.29
N ALA A 25 -4.44 -4.63 10.21
CA ALA A 25 -4.96 -4.87 8.86
C ALA A 25 -5.25 -6.37 8.66
N GLY A 26 -6.49 -6.69 8.30
CA GLY A 26 -6.91 -8.03 7.86
C GLY A 26 -6.82 -8.22 6.35
N GLU A 27 -7.13 -9.43 5.88
CA GLU A 27 -7.23 -9.73 4.44
C GLU A 27 -8.29 -8.86 3.75
N ASP A 28 -9.43 -8.65 4.41
CA ASP A 28 -10.54 -7.81 3.93
C ASP A 28 -10.20 -6.32 3.88
N ASP A 29 -9.17 -5.87 4.60
CA ASP A 29 -8.77 -4.46 4.68
C ASP A 29 -7.81 -4.05 3.56
N VAL A 30 -7.47 -4.97 2.66
CA VAL A 30 -6.49 -4.77 1.61
C VAL A 30 -7.16 -4.92 0.25
N THR A 31 -6.81 -4.05 -0.69
CA THR A 31 -7.30 -4.11 -2.07
C THR A 31 -6.17 -3.85 -3.06
N TRP A 32 -6.41 -4.19 -4.31
CA TRP A 32 -5.54 -3.84 -5.41
C TRP A 32 -5.79 -2.41 -5.86
N ALA A 33 -4.72 -1.63 -5.97
CA ALA A 33 -4.76 -0.30 -6.54
C ALA A 33 -3.52 -0.03 -7.42
N PRO A 34 -3.64 0.82 -8.44
CA PRO A 34 -2.48 1.32 -9.17
C PRO A 34 -1.52 2.04 -8.22
N ALA A 35 -0.20 1.86 -8.35
CA ALA A 35 0.80 2.44 -7.44
C ALA A 35 1.99 3.04 -8.20
N ALA A 36 2.74 3.96 -7.57
CA ALA A 36 3.67 4.86 -8.24
C ALA A 36 4.69 4.20 -9.19
N ARG A 37 5.27 3.06 -8.81
CA ARG A 37 6.40 2.47 -9.55
C ARG A 37 6.02 1.69 -10.81
N HIS A 38 4.77 1.22 -10.95
CA HIS A 38 4.30 0.48 -12.15
C HIS A 38 2.83 0.73 -12.51
N GLY A 39 2.14 1.67 -11.86
CA GLY A 39 0.72 1.91 -12.07
C GLY A 39 0.38 2.39 -13.48
N THR A 40 1.32 3.06 -14.16
CA THR A 40 1.15 3.44 -15.58
C THR A 40 1.26 2.25 -16.53
N LEU A 41 1.92 1.17 -16.12
CA LEU A 41 2.00 -0.10 -16.84
C LEU A 41 0.85 -1.05 -16.46
N GLY A 42 -0.12 -0.56 -15.67
CA GLY A 42 -1.28 -1.33 -15.25
C GLY A 42 -1.00 -2.41 -14.21
N VAL A 43 0.22 -2.48 -13.63
CA VAL A 43 0.53 -3.45 -12.57
C VAL A 43 0.05 -2.89 -11.23
N PRO A 44 -1.01 -3.44 -10.63
CA PRO A 44 -1.52 -2.96 -9.35
C PRO A 44 -0.61 -3.42 -8.21
N ALA A 45 -0.68 -2.74 -7.08
CA ALA A 45 -0.11 -3.18 -5.82
C ALA A 45 -1.22 -3.32 -4.78
N ARG A 46 -1.03 -4.23 -3.83
CA ARG A 46 -1.89 -4.30 -2.65
C ARG A 46 -1.63 -3.13 -1.73
N VAL A 47 -2.72 -2.48 -1.33
CA VAL A 47 -2.74 -1.31 -0.44
C VAL A 47 -3.88 -1.44 0.55
N VAL A 48 -3.72 -0.84 1.73
CA VAL A 48 -4.78 -0.77 2.73
C VAL A 48 -5.92 0.12 2.22
N ARG A 49 -7.16 -0.37 2.27
CA ARG A 49 -8.37 0.41 2.01
C ARG A 49 -9.00 0.98 3.29
N ARG A 50 -8.79 0.32 4.43
CA ARG A 50 -9.38 0.75 5.70
C ARG A 50 -8.80 2.10 6.11
N GLY A 51 -9.66 3.12 6.19
CA GLY A 51 -9.24 4.48 6.51
C GLY A 51 -8.41 5.15 5.41
N SER A 52 -8.38 4.62 4.18
CA SER A 52 -7.69 5.24 3.04
C SER A 52 -8.60 5.36 1.83
N LEU A 53 -8.66 6.56 1.25
CA LEU A 53 -9.36 6.86 -0.01
C LEU A 53 -8.48 6.67 -1.24
N TYR A 54 -7.19 6.38 -1.04
CA TYR A 54 -6.23 6.19 -2.10
C TYR A 54 -6.68 5.14 -3.14
N PRO A 55 -7.18 3.95 -2.78
CA PRO A 55 -7.52 2.93 -3.78
C PRO A 55 -8.61 3.39 -4.76
N ALA A 56 -9.65 4.07 -4.24
CA ALA A 56 -10.74 4.60 -5.05
C ALA A 56 -10.25 5.73 -5.97
N ARG A 57 -9.47 6.67 -5.43
CA ARG A 57 -8.93 7.82 -6.16
C ARG A 57 -7.91 7.42 -7.23
N ALA A 58 -6.98 6.52 -6.89
CA ALA A 58 -6.01 5.97 -7.84
C ALA A 58 -6.70 5.15 -8.94
N GLY A 59 -7.75 4.38 -8.59
CA GLY A 59 -8.57 3.65 -9.55
C GLY A 59 -9.30 4.56 -10.53
N LEU A 60 -9.87 5.67 -10.04
CA LEU A 60 -10.49 6.70 -10.89
C LEU A 60 -9.48 7.32 -11.87
N LEU A 61 -8.32 7.76 -11.39
CA LEU A 61 -7.30 8.36 -12.25
C LEU A 61 -6.74 7.38 -13.27
N HIS A 62 -6.60 6.10 -12.90
CA HIS A 62 -6.16 5.07 -13.83
C HIS A 62 -7.20 4.78 -14.91
N ARG A 63 -8.50 4.86 -14.58
CA ARG A 63 -9.56 4.79 -15.59
C ARG A 63 -9.48 5.97 -16.56
N LEU A 64 -9.37 7.19 -16.04
CA LEU A 64 -9.24 8.40 -16.87
C LEU A 64 -8.01 8.35 -17.77
N LEU A 65 -6.89 7.81 -17.26
CA LEU A 65 -5.66 7.58 -18.04
C LEU A 65 -5.90 6.67 -19.25
N ARG A 66 -6.74 5.65 -19.11
CA ARG A 66 -7.07 4.72 -20.20
C ARG A 66 -8.07 5.30 -21.20
N GLU A 67 -8.97 6.17 -20.73
CA GLU A 67 -10.03 6.79 -21.54
C GLU A 67 -9.53 8.02 -22.31
N HIS A 68 -8.61 8.80 -21.73
CA HIS A 68 -8.20 10.11 -22.26
C HIS A 68 -6.68 10.26 -22.30
N ARG A 69 -6.13 10.55 -23.48
CA ARG A 69 -4.69 10.81 -23.65
C ARG A 69 -4.28 12.13 -22.98
N TYR A 70 -5.05 13.18 -23.21
CA TYR A 70 -4.84 14.49 -22.60
C TYR A 70 -5.87 14.74 -21.51
N PHE A 71 -5.42 15.43 -20.45
CA PHE A 71 -6.29 15.78 -19.33
C PHE A 71 -7.32 16.85 -19.72
N ALA A 72 -7.05 17.59 -20.80
CA ALA A 72 -8.00 18.52 -21.39
C ALA A 72 -9.24 17.82 -21.99
N ASP A 73 -9.09 16.58 -22.47
CA ASP A 73 -10.16 15.80 -23.09
C ASP A 73 -11.13 15.19 -22.06
N VAL A 74 -10.74 15.22 -20.77
CA VAL A 74 -11.57 14.68 -19.68
C VAL A 74 -12.81 15.58 -19.51
N PRO A 75 -14.03 15.00 -19.40
CA PRO A 75 -15.25 15.78 -19.16
C PRO A 75 -15.10 16.76 -17.99
N GLY A 76 -15.52 18.02 -18.19
CA GLY A 76 -15.23 19.10 -17.25
C GLY A 76 -15.61 18.83 -15.79
N HIS A 77 -16.74 18.13 -15.56
CA HIS A 77 -17.16 17.71 -14.22
C HIS A 77 -16.16 16.74 -13.55
N ARG A 78 -15.61 15.78 -14.29
CA ARG A 78 -14.60 14.84 -13.77
C ARG A 78 -13.26 15.53 -13.56
N ARG A 79 -12.89 16.43 -14.48
CA ARG A 79 -11.65 17.22 -14.36
C ARG A 79 -11.67 18.05 -13.08
N ARG A 80 -12.75 18.78 -12.84
CA ARG A 80 -12.98 19.57 -11.63
C ARG A 80 -12.93 18.70 -10.37
N HIS A 81 -13.57 17.54 -10.39
CA HIS A 81 -13.52 16.59 -9.27
C HIS A 81 -12.08 16.14 -8.96
N VAL A 82 -11.26 15.87 -9.98
CA VAL A 82 -9.84 15.52 -9.80
C VAL A 82 -9.06 16.68 -9.18
N GLU A 83 -9.25 17.88 -9.69
CA GLU A 83 -8.56 19.09 -9.20
C GLU A 83 -8.93 19.44 -7.75
N GLU A 84 -10.21 19.33 -7.39
CA GLU A 84 -10.69 19.69 -6.06
C GLU A 84 -10.41 18.59 -5.01
N HIS A 85 -10.60 17.32 -5.36
CA HIS A 85 -10.62 16.23 -4.38
C HIS A 85 -9.41 15.29 -4.40
N LEU A 86 -8.61 15.30 -5.46
CA LEU A 86 -7.43 14.42 -5.59
C LEU A 86 -6.14 15.23 -5.64
N LEU A 87 -6.14 16.37 -6.30
CA LEU A 87 -5.01 17.30 -6.32
C LEU A 87 -5.16 18.30 -5.17
N ALA A 88 -4.05 18.68 -4.54
CA ALA A 88 -4.02 19.67 -3.45
C ALA A 88 -3.90 21.12 -3.96
N GLY A 89 -4.21 21.36 -5.24
CA GLY A 89 -3.96 22.63 -5.93
C GLY A 89 -4.08 22.49 -7.46
N PRO A 90 -3.59 23.48 -8.24
CA PRO A 90 -3.64 23.44 -9.70
C PRO A 90 -2.88 22.23 -10.25
N THR A 91 -3.25 21.83 -11.46
CA THR A 91 -2.73 20.64 -12.12
C THR A 91 -1.19 20.68 -12.16
N PRO A 92 -0.51 19.58 -11.77
CA PRO A 92 0.94 19.57 -11.68
C PRO A 92 1.61 19.92 -13.00
N GLU A 93 2.73 20.66 -12.92
CA GLU A 93 3.54 20.98 -14.10
C GLU A 93 4.12 19.71 -14.73
N SER A 94 4.23 19.71 -16.06
CA SER A 94 4.78 18.58 -16.82
C SER A 94 6.25 18.37 -16.46
N PRO A 95 6.69 17.15 -16.10
CA PRO A 95 8.05 16.90 -15.63
C PRO A 95 9.16 16.98 -16.70
N ALA A 96 8.86 17.31 -17.96
CA ALA A 96 9.88 17.54 -18.99
C ALA A 96 9.35 18.36 -20.19
N GLY A 97 10.07 19.44 -20.54
CA GLY A 97 10.06 20.07 -21.87
C GLY A 97 8.93 21.05 -22.19
N PRO A 98 9.06 21.83 -23.29
CA PRO A 98 8.00 22.71 -23.77
C PRO A 98 6.73 21.88 -23.95
N ARG A 99 5.59 22.39 -23.44
CA ARG A 99 4.30 21.72 -23.56
C ARG A 99 4.15 21.26 -25.02
N PRO A 100 3.92 19.97 -25.29
CA PRO A 100 3.44 19.61 -26.62
C PRO A 100 2.21 20.48 -26.88
N ARG A 101 2.00 20.88 -28.14
CA ARG A 101 0.91 21.78 -28.56
C ARG A 101 -0.50 21.36 -28.07
N ASP A 102 -0.62 20.16 -27.52
CA ASP A 102 -1.84 19.45 -27.13
C ASP A 102 -2.13 19.42 -25.59
N GLY A 103 -1.29 20.01 -24.74
CA GLY A 103 -1.58 20.16 -23.29
C GLY A 103 -1.09 19.04 -22.36
N LEU A 104 -1.53 19.06 -21.09
CA LEU A 104 -1.09 18.13 -20.04
C LEU A 104 -1.64 16.72 -20.29
N ARG A 105 -0.79 15.69 -20.26
CA ARG A 105 -1.25 14.30 -20.43
C ARG A 105 -1.88 13.78 -19.15
N THR A 106 -2.94 12.99 -19.27
CA THR A 106 -3.57 12.32 -18.11
C THR A 106 -2.59 11.42 -17.36
N ALA A 107 -1.62 10.85 -18.09
CA ALA A 107 -0.54 10.04 -17.52
C ALA A 107 0.34 10.83 -16.55
N ASP A 108 0.58 12.11 -16.82
CA ASP A 108 1.40 12.98 -15.97
C ASP A 108 0.66 13.32 -14.66
N VAL A 109 -0.66 13.57 -14.74
CA VAL A 109 -1.53 13.75 -13.55
C VAL A 109 -1.54 12.50 -12.68
N PHE A 110 -1.76 11.32 -13.29
CA PHE A 110 -1.76 10.05 -12.57
C PHE A 110 -0.40 9.76 -11.91
N ARG A 111 0.72 9.96 -12.65
CA ARG A 111 2.07 9.79 -12.11
C ARG A 111 2.35 10.73 -10.96
N TRP A 112 1.97 12.00 -11.10
CA TRP A 112 2.14 12.97 -10.03
C TRP A 112 1.38 12.54 -8.78
N TYR A 113 0.08 12.22 -8.89
CA TYR A 113 -0.76 11.84 -7.74
C TYR A 113 -0.19 10.63 -7.01
N THR A 114 0.11 9.56 -7.75
CA THR A 114 0.61 8.31 -7.14
C THR A 114 2.00 8.48 -6.52
N ARG A 115 2.89 9.28 -7.13
CA ARG A 115 4.23 9.59 -6.60
C ARG A 115 4.17 10.50 -5.38
N GLU A 116 3.33 11.54 -5.42
CA GLU A 116 3.17 12.49 -4.33
C GLU A 116 2.60 11.78 -3.09
N THR A 117 1.56 10.97 -3.29
CA THR A 117 0.98 10.15 -2.23
C THR A 117 2.01 9.19 -1.63
N ALA A 118 2.79 8.51 -2.48
CA ALA A 118 3.85 7.62 -2.03
C ALA A 118 4.91 8.36 -1.19
N ARG A 119 5.31 9.57 -1.62
CA ARG A 119 6.34 10.36 -0.91
C ARG A 119 5.88 10.78 0.48
N ARG A 120 4.62 11.20 0.62
CA ARG A 120 4.12 11.75 1.89
C ARG A 120 3.56 10.70 2.85
N THR A 121 3.22 9.51 2.35
CA THR A 121 2.68 8.41 3.18
C THR A 121 3.59 8.08 4.38
N PRO A 122 4.92 7.93 4.26
CA PRO A 122 5.80 7.67 5.40
C PRO A 122 5.68 8.67 6.55
N ALA A 123 5.52 9.96 6.25
CA ALA A 123 5.35 11.02 7.23
C ALA A 123 3.92 11.10 7.81
N GLY A 124 2.95 10.40 7.22
CA GLY A 124 1.55 10.53 7.60
C GLY A 124 0.93 11.85 7.16
N GLU A 125 1.47 12.50 6.13
CA GLU A 125 1.05 13.82 5.65
C GLU A 125 0.33 13.70 4.30
N PRO A 126 -0.87 13.14 4.23
CA PRO A 126 -1.44 12.74 2.95
C PRO A 126 -1.72 13.98 2.07
N VAL A 127 -1.65 13.80 0.75
CA VAL A 127 -1.91 14.87 -0.23
C VAL A 127 -3.31 15.47 -0.02
N ARG A 128 -4.27 14.60 0.26
CA ARG A 128 -5.64 14.91 0.67
C ARG A 128 -6.00 14.04 1.86
N LEU A 129 -7.02 14.43 2.62
CA LEU A 129 -7.47 13.67 3.78
C LEU A 129 -7.68 12.19 3.38
N LEU A 130 -7.09 11.29 4.18
CA LEU A 130 -7.10 9.84 4.00
C LEU A 130 -6.39 9.31 2.73
N ASP A 131 -5.54 10.08 2.05
CA ASP A 131 -4.75 9.58 0.93
C ASP A 131 -3.42 8.99 1.37
N HIS A 132 -3.47 7.76 1.86
CA HIS A 132 -2.28 6.98 2.19
C HIS A 132 -2.12 5.81 1.23
N GLN A 133 -1.01 5.81 0.46
CA GLN A 133 -0.59 4.68 -0.35
C GLN A 133 0.14 3.67 0.55
N LEU A 134 -0.58 3.19 1.57
CA LEU A 134 -0.04 2.27 2.56
C LEU A 134 -0.04 0.85 1.98
N ARG A 135 1.14 0.36 1.61
CA ARG A 135 1.29 -0.97 1.00
C ARG A 135 1.16 -2.04 2.07
N CYS A 136 0.41 -3.09 1.75
CA CYS A 136 0.17 -4.22 2.65
C CYS A 136 0.12 -5.51 1.84
N ASP A 137 1.15 -6.34 2.03
CA ASP A 137 1.31 -7.62 1.35
C ASP A 137 0.67 -8.76 2.20
N PRO A 138 0.23 -9.88 1.59
CA PRO A 138 -0.47 -10.97 2.29
C PRO A 138 0.29 -11.57 3.47
N GLU A 139 1.61 -11.49 3.45
CA GLU A 139 2.49 -11.97 4.52
C GLU A 139 2.22 -11.20 5.81
N LEU A 140 1.99 -9.89 5.72
CA LEU A 140 1.66 -9.07 6.88
C LEU A 140 0.27 -9.41 7.42
N THR A 141 -0.74 -9.57 6.57
CA THR A 141 -2.10 -9.91 7.04
C THR A 141 -2.15 -11.30 7.67
N SER A 142 -1.41 -12.25 7.10
CA SER A 142 -1.28 -13.60 7.65
C SER A 142 -0.54 -13.58 8.99
N PHE A 143 0.53 -12.80 9.09
CA PHE A 143 1.25 -12.60 10.34
C PHE A 143 0.36 -11.97 11.41
N ASN A 144 -0.39 -10.90 11.08
CA ASN A 144 -1.33 -10.25 12.00
C ASN A 144 -2.34 -11.23 12.58
N ARG A 145 -2.87 -12.15 11.76
CA ARG A 145 -3.77 -13.22 12.22
C ARG A 145 -3.06 -14.20 13.16
N ALA A 146 -1.83 -14.60 12.84
CA ALA A 146 -1.07 -15.56 13.63
C ALA A 146 -0.67 -15.01 15.02
N VAL A 147 -0.35 -13.71 15.11
CA VAL A 147 0.09 -13.07 16.36
C VAL A 147 -1.04 -12.45 17.17
N ALA A 148 -2.29 -12.62 16.75
CA ALA A 148 -3.45 -12.07 17.45
C ALA A 148 -3.50 -12.59 18.90
N GLY A 149 -3.66 -11.67 19.87
CA GLY A 149 -3.66 -12.00 21.30
C GLY A 149 -2.26 -12.18 21.93
N THR A 150 -1.18 -12.05 21.16
CA THR A 150 0.20 -12.11 21.66
C THR A 150 0.82 -10.73 21.82
N ALA A 151 2.00 -10.65 22.45
CA ALA A 151 2.78 -9.39 22.53
C ALA A 151 3.12 -8.82 21.14
N LEU A 152 3.24 -9.67 20.10
CA LEU A 152 3.54 -9.24 18.74
C LEU A 152 2.33 -8.65 18.00
N ALA A 153 1.13 -8.65 18.61
CA ALA A 153 -0.04 -7.98 18.04
C ALA A 153 0.24 -6.48 17.82
N GLY A 154 0.90 -5.82 18.76
CA GLY A 154 1.32 -4.42 18.63
C GLY A 154 2.62 -4.27 17.83
N TRP A 155 2.69 -3.27 16.93
CA TRP A 155 3.89 -3.05 16.10
C TRP A 155 5.14 -2.67 16.90
N SER A 156 4.98 -2.14 18.11
CA SER A 156 6.09 -1.74 18.99
C SER A 156 6.98 -2.91 19.41
N ALA A 157 6.41 -4.11 19.55
CA ALA A 157 7.14 -5.33 19.90
C ALA A 157 7.71 -6.08 18.69
N ARG A 158 7.36 -5.67 17.47
CA ARG A 158 7.72 -6.36 16.21
C ARG A 158 9.14 -6.03 15.74
N THR A 159 10.14 -6.30 16.60
CA THR A 159 11.54 -6.20 16.19
C THR A 159 11.87 -7.31 15.17
N PRO A 160 12.84 -7.12 14.26
CA PRO A 160 13.23 -8.17 13.32
C PRO A 160 13.59 -9.50 14.02
N GLY A 161 14.26 -9.43 15.17
CA GLY A 161 14.59 -10.59 15.99
C GLY A 161 13.35 -11.29 16.54
N ALA A 162 12.42 -10.54 17.14
CA ALA A 162 11.20 -11.12 17.72
C ALA A 162 10.27 -11.72 16.66
N ILE A 163 10.18 -11.11 15.47
CA ILE A 163 9.46 -11.68 14.33
C ILE A 163 10.12 -12.99 13.89
N ALA A 164 11.45 -12.99 13.72
CA ALA A 164 12.18 -14.18 13.27
C ALA A 164 12.05 -15.34 14.26
N GLU A 165 12.18 -15.06 15.56
CA GLU A 165 12.00 -16.04 16.62
C GLU A 165 10.59 -16.64 16.60
N HIS A 166 9.55 -15.82 16.50
CA HIS A 166 8.17 -16.30 16.40
C HIS A 166 7.95 -17.20 15.17
N LEU A 167 8.46 -16.79 14.01
CA LEU A 167 8.34 -17.56 12.77
C LEU A 167 9.06 -18.91 12.87
N LEU A 168 10.28 -18.94 13.42
CA LEU A 168 11.08 -20.16 13.56
C LEU A 168 10.49 -21.12 14.58
N SER A 169 10.07 -20.62 15.74
CA SER A 169 9.45 -21.43 16.79
C SER A 169 8.15 -22.07 16.28
N HIS A 170 7.28 -21.29 15.63
CA HIS A 170 6.02 -21.82 15.12
C HIS A 170 6.22 -22.78 13.93
N ALA A 171 7.24 -22.55 13.09
CA ALA A 171 7.61 -23.49 12.05
C ALA A 171 8.09 -24.83 12.65
N ALA A 172 8.90 -24.81 13.71
CA ALA A 172 9.36 -26.01 14.40
C ALA A 172 8.18 -26.80 15.01
N GLU A 173 7.22 -26.12 15.64
CA GLU A 173 5.99 -26.72 16.15
C GLU A 173 5.19 -27.41 15.05
N LEU A 174 4.96 -26.72 13.92
CA LEU A 174 4.21 -27.26 12.78
C LEU A 174 4.91 -28.46 12.14
N LEU A 175 6.24 -28.44 12.04
CA LEU A 175 7.01 -29.55 11.50
C LEU A 175 6.98 -30.76 12.44
N THR A 176 7.07 -30.52 13.76
CA THR A 176 6.98 -31.58 14.78
C THR A 176 5.59 -32.20 14.81
N ALA A 177 4.54 -31.39 14.74
CA ALA A 177 3.15 -31.87 14.70
C ALA A 177 2.82 -32.65 13.43
N ARG A 178 3.52 -32.38 12.32
CA ARG A 178 3.36 -33.06 11.03
C ARG A 178 4.33 -34.20 10.82
N ALA A 179 5.30 -34.39 11.70
CA ALA A 179 6.22 -35.52 11.61
C ALA A 179 5.39 -36.81 11.70
N PRO A 180 5.56 -37.75 10.76
CA PRO A 180 4.91 -39.05 10.88
C PRO A 180 5.32 -39.64 12.22
N ARG A 181 4.35 -40.10 13.01
CA ARG A 181 4.62 -40.91 14.21
C ARG A 181 5.41 -42.12 13.71
N GLN A 182 6.74 -42.10 13.89
CA GLN A 182 7.53 -43.28 13.60
C GLN A 182 6.97 -44.37 14.51
N ALA A 183 6.43 -45.41 13.90
CA ALA A 183 5.89 -46.55 14.61
C ALA A 183 7.03 -47.13 15.45
N GLU A 184 6.93 -46.95 16.76
CA GLU A 184 7.56 -47.83 17.74
C GLU A 184 6.97 -49.22 17.49
N GLY A 185 7.66 -50.00 16.65
CA GLY A 185 7.20 -51.31 16.25
C GLY A 185 8.20 -51.93 15.30
N LEU A 186 9.18 -52.62 15.88
CA LEU A 186 9.74 -53.90 15.44
C LEU A 186 10.76 -54.34 16.50
N SER A 187 10.22 -55.00 17.54
CA SER A 187 10.91 -56.06 18.29
C SER A 187 11.03 -57.32 17.43
#